data_AF-A0A9K3HB38-F1
#
_entry.id   AF-A0A9K3HB38-F1
#
_cell.length_a   1.000
_cell.length_b   1.000
_cell.length_c   1.000
_cell.angle_alpha   90.00
_cell.angle_beta   90.00
_cell.angle_gamma   90.00
#
_symmetry.space_group_name_H-M   'P 1'
#
loop_
_entity.id
_entity.type
_entity.pdbx_description
1 polymer ?
#
loop_
_entity_poly.entity_id
_entity_poly.type
_entity_poly.pdbx_seq_one_letter_code
_entity_poly.pdbx_strand_id
1 'polypeptide(L)'
;MDHEQAMVSFREGIKASAIVSLLQARIKMAYEAKETGLVCPAWPDDSWVAKLKELGGKAVPLPAEAGESSTSVEVVDQAGDKKDAGADAGEDAGQDAGAEKPEKVGEDATV
;
A
#
# COMPACT_ATOMS: atom_id res chain seq x y z
N MET A 1 20.63 36.49 6.31
CA MET A 1 19.63 36.11 7.31
C MET A 1 18.28 35.82 6.65
N ASP A 2 17.69 36.74 5.86
CA ASP A 2 16.35 36.54 5.26
C ASP A 2 16.23 35.35 4.30
N HIS A 3 17.26 35.08 3.49
CA HIS A 3 17.22 33.96 2.54
C HIS A 3 17.15 32.59 3.23
N GLU A 4 17.92 32.39 4.30
CA GLU A 4 17.91 31.12 5.04
C GLU A 4 16.55 30.89 5.72
N GLN A 5 15.97 31.94 6.30
CA GLN A 5 14.63 31.87 6.87
C GLN A 5 13.56 31.57 5.80
N ALA A 6 13.68 32.17 4.61
CA ALA A 6 12.79 31.86 3.49
C ALA A 6 12.93 30.39 3.04
N MET A 7 14.14 29.86 3.00
CA MET A 7 14.40 28.46 2.66
C MET A 7 13.84 27.48 3.71
N VAL A 8 13.89 27.85 4.99
CA VAL A 8 13.24 27.07 6.06
C VAL A 8 11.73 27.07 5.87
N SER A 9 11.10 28.24 5.73
CA SER A 9 9.65 28.35 5.51
C SER A 9 9.17 27.61 4.27
N PHE A 10 9.95 27.64 3.18
CA PHE A 10 9.62 26.89 1.96
C PHE A 10 9.63 25.38 2.19
N ARG A 11 10.64 24.85 2.87
CA ARG A 11 10.72 23.42 3.22
C ARG A 11 9.59 23.00 4.14
N GLU A 12 9.28 23.82 5.13
CA GLU A 12 8.12 23.62 6.03
C GLU A 12 6.81 23.58 5.24
N GLY A 13 6.65 24.49 4.27
CA GLY A 13 5.50 24.51 3.35
C GLY A 13 5.36 23.23 2.52
N ILE A 14 6.46 22.71 1.97
CA ILE A 14 6.45 21.43 1.23
C ILE A 14 6.09 20.26 2.15
N LYS A 15 6.65 20.21 3.36
CA LYS A 15 6.32 19.15 4.32
C LYS A 15 4.83 19.18 4.66
N ALA A 16 4.29 20.37 4.93
CA ALA A 16 2.87 20.54 5.24
C ALA A 16 1.97 20.08 4.08
N SER A 17 2.30 20.46 2.83
CA SER A 17 1.52 20.04 1.67
C SER A 17 1.58 18.53 1.44
N ALA A 18 2.76 17.91 1.61
CA ALA A 18 2.92 16.46 1.49
C ALA A 18 2.09 15.69 2.52
N ILE A 19 2.03 16.17 3.77
CA ILE A 19 1.20 15.56 4.83
C ILE A 19 -0.28 15.64 4.44
N VAL A 20 -0.75 16.79 3.97
CA VAL A 20 -2.14 16.97 3.53
C VAL A 20 -2.48 16.03 2.38
N SER A 21 -1.63 15.97 1.34
CA SER A 21 -1.86 15.09 0.18
C SER A 21 -1.87 13.61 0.56
N LEU A 22 -0.95 13.17 1.42
CA LEU A 22 -0.90 11.78 1.88
C LEU A 22 -2.17 11.42 2.67
N LEU A 23 -2.64 12.33 3.53
CA LEU A 23 -3.85 12.13 4.31
C LEU A 23 -5.09 12.04 3.43
N GLN A 24 -5.19 12.90 2.41
CA GLN A 24 -6.26 12.83 1.41
C GLN A 24 -6.26 11.50 0.65
N ALA A 25 -5.10 11.04 0.18
CA ALA A 25 -4.97 9.78 -0.54
C ALA A 25 -5.40 8.58 0.33
N ARG A 26 -5.02 8.60 1.62
CA ARG A 26 -5.39 7.56 2.57
C ARG A 26 -6.91 7.52 2.83
N ILE A 27 -7.55 8.68 3.01
CA ILE A 27 -9.01 8.76 3.18
C ILE A 27 -9.72 8.26 1.92
N LYS A 28 -9.26 8.68 0.73
CA LYS A 28 -9.83 8.24 -0.54
C LYS A 28 -9.77 6.72 -0.69
N MET A 29 -8.59 6.13 -0.42
CA MET A 29 -8.40 4.68 -0.46
C MET A 29 -9.30 3.96 0.55
N ALA A 30 -9.48 4.50 1.75
CA ALA A 30 -10.36 3.92 2.75
C ALA A 30 -11.81 3.87 2.29
N TYR A 31 -12.27 4.95 1.67
CA TYR A 31 -13.62 5.02 1.14
C TYR A 31 -13.86 4.08 -0.04
N GLU A 32 -12.91 4.00 -0.99
CA GLU A 32 -12.98 3.07 -2.13
C GLU A 32 -12.96 1.61 -1.67
N ALA A 33 -12.11 1.28 -0.68
CA ALA A 33 -12.10 -0.06 -0.09
C ALA A 33 -13.45 -0.41 0.54
N LYS A 34 -14.07 0.54 1.27
CA LYS A 34 -15.38 0.35 1.87
C LYS A 34 -16.47 0.11 0.82
N GLU A 35 -16.41 0.78 -0.32
CA GLU A 35 -17.34 0.57 -1.44
C GLU A 35 -17.19 -0.84 -2.05
N THR A 36 -15.97 -1.37 -2.09
CA THR A 36 -15.69 -2.75 -2.53
C THR A 36 -15.93 -3.82 -1.45
N GLY A 37 -16.46 -3.44 -0.29
CA GLY A 37 -16.73 -4.33 0.85
C GLY A 37 -15.50 -4.67 1.70
N LEU A 38 -14.35 -4.08 1.42
CA LEU A 38 -13.11 -4.23 2.19
C LEU A 38 -13.05 -3.18 3.30
N VAL A 39 -13.56 -3.54 4.49
CA VAL A 39 -13.51 -2.68 5.68
C VAL A 39 -12.33 -3.10 6.56
N CYS A 40 -11.42 -2.16 6.83
CA CYS A 40 -10.32 -2.34 7.77
C CYS A 40 -10.64 -1.66 9.11
N PRO A 41 -10.86 -2.41 10.21
CA PRO A 41 -11.15 -1.82 11.52
C PRO A 41 -10.02 -0.94 12.08
N ALA A 42 -8.80 -1.11 11.57
CA ALA A 42 -7.64 -0.32 11.98
C ALA A 42 -7.55 1.05 11.29
N TRP A 43 -8.48 1.39 10.38
CA TRP A 43 -8.52 2.68 9.70
C TRP A 43 -9.47 3.64 10.41
N PRO A 44 -8.96 4.64 11.15
CA PRO A 44 -9.78 5.63 11.83
C PRO A 44 -10.17 6.77 10.87
N ASP A 45 -11.04 6.47 9.89
CA ASP A 45 -11.46 7.39 8.83
C ASP A 45 -11.90 8.77 9.35
N ASP A 46 -12.79 8.78 10.35
CA ASP A 46 -13.31 10.02 10.96
C ASP A 46 -12.19 10.87 11.58
N SER A 47 -11.19 10.23 12.20
CA SER A 47 -10.05 10.93 12.79
C SER A 47 -9.14 11.51 11.71
N TRP A 48 -8.95 10.78 10.61
CA TRP A 48 -8.19 11.27 9.46
C TRP A 48 -8.89 12.46 8.79
N VAL A 49 -10.21 12.39 8.61
CA VAL A 49 -11.01 13.50 8.06
C VAL A 49 -10.96 14.73 8.95
N ALA A 50 -11.09 14.55 10.27
CA ALA A 50 -10.95 15.64 11.23
C ALA A 50 -9.55 16.27 11.15
N LYS A 51 -8.49 15.44 11.09
CA LYS A 51 -7.11 15.92 10.98
C LYS A 51 -6.86 16.66 9.66
N LEU A 52 -7.45 16.20 8.57
CA LEU A 52 -7.34 16.85 7.26
C LEU A 52 -7.94 18.26 7.30
N LYS A 53 -9.11 18.40 7.94
CA LYS A 53 -9.75 19.70 8.13
C LYS A 53 -8.93 20.64 9.02
N GLU A 54 -8.35 20.12 10.12
CA GLU A 54 -7.45 20.88 11.00
C GLU A 54 -6.25 21.44 10.24
N LEU A 55 -5.69 20.66 9.31
CA LEU A 55 -4.55 21.07 8.48
C LEU A 55 -4.95 21.97 7.29
N GLY A 56 -6.22 22.35 7.15
CA GLY A 56 -6.72 23.18 6.04
C GLY A 56 -6.76 22.45 4.68
N GLY A 57 -6.71 21.12 4.69
CA GLY A 57 -6.83 20.31 3.48
C GLY A 57 -8.25 20.31 2.90
N LYS A 58 -8.38 20.07 1.59
CA LYS A 58 -9.69 19.94 0.94
C LYS A 58 -10.35 18.63 1.36
N ALA A 59 -11.65 18.69 1.64
CA ALA A 59 -12.43 17.49 1.96
C ALA A 59 -12.37 16.46 0.83
N VAL A 60 -12.27 15.18 1.19
CA VAL A 60 -12.37 14.05 0.26
C VAL A 60 -13.84 13.62 0.24
N PRO A 61 -14.52 13.67 -0.92
CA PRO A 61 -15.91 13.24 -1.01
C PRO A 61 -16.01 11.72 -0.83
N LEU A 62 -17.15 11.27 -0.31
CA LEU A 62 -17.48 9.84 -0.33
C LEU A 62 -17.72 9.40 -1.78
N PRO A 63 -17.35 8.16 -2.17
CA PRO A 63 -17.43 7.69 -3.56
C PRO A 63 -18.83 7.81 -4.18
N ALA A 64 -19.88 7.52 -3.41
CA ALA A 64 -21.27 7.69 -3.86
C ALA A 64 -21.64 9.15 -4.18
N GLU A 65 -20.99 10.11 -3.53
CA GLU A 65 -21.18 11.55 -3.74
C GLU A 65 -20.23 12.11 -4.82
N ALA A 66 -19.25 11.32 -5.27
CA ALA A 66 -18.21 11.73 -6.22
C ALA A 66 -18.63 11.61 -7.70
N GLY A 67 -19.80 11.05 -8.00
CA GLY A 67 -20.45 11.21 -9.31
C GLY A 67 -19.76 10.54 -10.50
N GLU A 68 -19.04 9.43 -10.28
CA GLU A 68 -18.53 8.58 -11.36
C GLU A 68 -18.54 7.12 -10.88
N SER A 69 -19.64 6.42 -11.17
CA SER A 69 -19.78 4.98 -10.98
C SER A 69 -18.69 4.24 -11.77
N SER A 70 -17.66 3.76 -11.08
CA SER A 70 -16.73 2.81 -11.68
C SER A 70 -17.42 1.45 -11.78
N THR A 71 -17.89 1.13 -12.99
CA THR A 71 -18.36 -0.20 -13.37
C THR A 71 -17.31 -1.24 -12.97
N SER A 72 -17.67 -2.09 -12.02
CA SER A 72 -16.93 -3.28 -11.62
C SER A 72 -16.78 -4.22 -12.82
N VAL A 73 -15.54 -4.52 -13.21
CA VAL A 73 -15.24 -5.62 -14.13
C VAL A 73 -15.45 -6.92 -13.37
N GLU A 74 -16.48 -7.67 -13.77
CA GLU A 74 -16.74 -9.03 -13.31
C GLU A 74 -15.53 -9.94 -13.61
N VAL A 75 -15.00 -10.59 -12.57
CA VAL A 75 -14.09 -11.73 -12.71
C VAL A 75 -14.92 -12.90 -13.25
N VAL A 76 -14.73 -13.25 -14.52
CA VAL A 76 -15.26 -14.51 -15.06
C VAL A 76 -14.32 -15.63 -14.64
N ASP A 77 -14.76 -16.39 -13.65
CA ASP A 77 -14.19 -17.67 -13.25
C ASP A 77 -14.58 -18.70 -14.34
N GLN A 78 -13.62 -19.20 -15.11
CA GLN A 78 -13.81 -20.40 -15.94
C GLN A 78 -12.87 -21.50 -15.46
N ALA A 79 -13.40 -22.34 -14.58
CA ALA A 79 -12.87 -23.65 -14.25
C ALA A 79 -13.52 -24.76 -15.12
N GLY A 80 -12.68 -25.64 -15.68
CA GLY A 80 -13.02 -26.96 -16.26
C GLY A 80 -13.16 -26.99 -17.80
N ASP A 81 -12.68 -27.98 -18.57
CA ASP A 81 -12.22 -29.34 -18.27
C ASP A 81 -11.58 -29.99 -19.53
N LYS A 82 -10.41 -30.67 -19.34
CA LYS A 82 -9.82 -31.85 -20.04
C LYS A 82 -9.54 -31.92 -21.56
N LYS A 83 -8.29 -32.28 -21.93
CA LYS A 83 -7.90 -33.68 -22.29
C LYS A 83 -6.38 -33.87 -22.58
N ASP A 84 -5.85 -34.97 -22.04
CA ASP A 84 -4.54 -35.61 -22.24
C ASP A 84 -4.09 -35.86 -23.69
N ALA A 85 -2.76 -35.78 -23.92
CA ALA A 85 -1.95 -36.81 -24.61
C ALA A 85 -0.45 -36.48 -24.47
N GLY A 86 0.35 -37.43 -23.94
CA GLY A 86 1.78 -37.27 -23.66
C GLY A 86 2.74 -37.73 -24.75
N ALA A 87 4.04 -37.43 -24.55
CA ALA A 87 5.30 -38.11 -24.95
C ALA A 87 6.43 -37.07 -24.80
N ASP A 88 7.29 -37.14 -23.78
CA ASP A 88 8.56 -37.88 -23.68
C ASP A 88 9.78 -37.19 -24.34
N ALA A 89 10.93 -37.35 -23.67
CA ALA A 89 12.31 -37.07 -24.06
C ALA A 89 12.90 -35.68 -23.72
N GLY A 90 13.79 -35.66 -22.71
CA GLY A 90 14.72 -34.56 -22.47
C GLY A 90 15.35 -34.55 -21.08
N GLU A 91 16.00 -35.65 -20.71
CA GLU A 91 16.93 -35.77 -19.58
C GLU A 91 18.08 -34.75 -19.71
N ASP A 92 18.35 -33.94 -18.68
CA ASP A 92 19.74 -33.73 -18.23
C ASP A 92 19.80 -33.20 -16.80
N ALA A 93 20.73 -33.78 -16.06
CA ALA A 93 20.92 -33.65 -14.63
C ALA A 93 21.69 -32.39 -14.25
N GLY A 94 21.38 -31.85 -13.06
CA GLY A 94 22.15 -30.80 -12.44
C GLY A 94 21.76 -30.60 -10.98
N GLN A 95 22.01 -31.62 -10.15
CA GLN A 95 22.02 -31.51 -8.69
C GLN A 95 23.05 -30.46 -8.26
N ASP A 96 22.72 -29.62 -7.28
CA ASP A 96 23.49 -29.66 -6.04
C ASP A 96 22.63 -29.23 -4.84
N ALA A 97 22.76 -30.01 -3.78
CA ALA A 97 22.02 -29.92 -2.55
C ALA A 97 22.78 -29.04 -1.53
N GLY A 98 22.06 -28.38 -0.63
CA GLY A 98 22.71 -27.69 0.47
C GLY A 98 21.74 -26.97 1.40
N ALA A 99 20.91 -27.74 2.09
CA ALA A 99 20.28 -27.26 3.32
C ALA A 99 21.33 -27.26 4.43
N GLU A 100 21.55 -26.12 5.11
CA GLU A 100 21.87 -26.11 6.55
C GLU A 100 21.61 -24.73 7.18
N LYS A 101 21.32 -24.78 8.49
CA LYS A 101 20.63 -23.79 9.35
C LYS A 101 21.60 -22.71 9.91
N PRO A 102 21.10 -21.71 10.69
CA PRO A 102 21.82 -20.47 10.98
C PRO A 102 22.88 -20.63 12.07
N GLU A 103 24.02 -19.94 11.90
CA GLU A 103 25.02 -19.79 12.96
C GLU A 103 24.76 -18.55 13.82
N LYS A 104 24.77 -18.82 15.12
CA LYS A 104 24.76 -17.90 16.25
C LYS A 104 26.23 -17.79 16.70
N VAL A 105 26.83 -16.60 16.62
CA VAL A 105 28.05 -16.28 17.37
C VAL A 105 27.68 -15.26 18.44
N GLY A 106 27.78 -15.69 19.69
CA GLY A 106 27.74 -14.84 20.87
C GLY A 106 29.11 -14.87 21.56
N GLU A 107 29.39 -13.75 22.26
CA GLU A 107 30.20 -13.62 23.48
C GLU A 107 31.71 -13.89 23.41
N ASP A 108 32.61 -13.22 24.14
CA ASP A 108 32.53 -12.14 25.14
C ASP A 108 33.98 -11.60 25.33
N ALA A 109 34.15 -10.45 26.00
CA ALA A 109 35.05 -10.30 27.14
C ALA A 109 35.17 -8.83 27.57
N THR A 110 34.47 -8.50 28.65
CA THR A 110 34.87 -7.44 29.59
C THR A 110 35.89 -8.01 30.59
N VAL A 111 36.87 -7.20 31.02
CA VAL A 111 37.43 -7.05 32.39
C VAL A 111 38.22 -5.74 32.41
#